data_AF-A0A1X2HJF3-F1
#
_entry.id   AF-A0A1X2HJF3-F1
#
_cell.length_a   1.000
_cell.length_b   1.000
_cell.length_c   1.000
_cell.angle_alpha   90.00
_cell.angle_beta   90.00
_cell.angle_gamma   90.00
#
_symmetry.space_group_name_H-M   'P 1'
#
loop_
_entity.id
_entity.type
_entity.pdbx_description
1 polymer ?
#
loop_
_entity_poly.entity_id
_entity_poly.type
_entity_poly.pdbx_seq_one_letter_code
_entity_poly.pdbx_strand_id
1 'polypeptide(L)'
;MEGSPEPAGQDSEFFRFASLVTDTKVSLQDTDTTEHARFEPPAYPAEASLIAASSRFGYVVAATLNGFAYTSTKALRTTILDLPKTTTGKLTQVVRVPVSQGPVTQIRLSAQDSHILLAVGGNQLLIYKAKDIVDQVCHVS
;
A
#
# COMPACT_ATOMS: atom_id res chain seq x y z
N MET A 1 12.26 -42.01 5.88
CA MET A 1 12.06 -40.61 5.47
C MET A 1 12.91 -39.77 6.40
N GLU A 2 14.12 -39.41 5.99
CA GLU A 2 14.96 -38.50 6.76
C GLU A 2 14.38 -37.10 6.64
N GLY A 3 14.05 -36.49 7.79
CA GLY A 3 13.62 -35.11 7.85
C GLY A 3 14.78 -34.21 7.44
N SER A 4 14.55 -33.35 6.45
CA SER A 4 15.50 -32.29 6.10
C SER A 4 15.84 -31.50 7.36
N PRO A 5 17.13 -31.22 7.64
CA PRO A 5 17.51 -30.44 8.79
C PRO A 5 16.82 -29.07 8.72
N GLU A 6 16.12 -28.73 9.80
CA GLU A 6 15.50 -27.42 9.97
C GLU A 6 16.60 -26.36 9.83
N PRO A 7 16.41 -25.29 9.03
CA PRO A 7 17.44 -24.30 8.81
C PRO A 7 17.80 -23.68 10.17
N ALA A 8 19.07 -23.80 10.56
CA ALA A 8 19.58 -23.25 11.80
C ALA A 8 19.40 -21.72 11.78
N GLY A 9 18.52 -21.21 12.64
CA GLY A 9 18.38 -19.78 12.87
C GLY A 9 19.67 -19.24 13.45
N GLN A 10 20.30 -18.28 12.77
CA GLN A 10 21.47 -17.58 13.28
C GLN A 10 21.00 -16.25 13.87
N ASP A 11 21.13 -16.09 15.18
CA ASP A 11 20.89 -14.80 15.82
C ASP A 11 21.92 -13.79 15.31
N SER A 12 21.44 -12.64 14.85
CA SER A 12 22.27 -11.55 14.33
C SER A 12 22.06 -10.30 15.16
N GLU A 13 23.07 -9.93 15.95
CA GLU A 13 23.05 -8.72 16.78
C GLU A 13 23.08 -7.43 15.95
N PHE A 14 23.44 -7.52 14.67
CA PHE A 14 23.52 -6.37 13.75
C PHE A 14 22.21 -6.08 13.01
N PHE A 15 21.23 -6.98 13.11
CA PHE A 15 19.95 -6.84 12.41
C PHE A 15 18.81 -6.61 13.40
N ARG A 16 18.18 -5.42 13.31
CA ARG A 16 17.01 -5.07 14.12
C ARG A 16 15.97 -4.33 13.30
N PHE A 17 14.71 -4.60 13.57
CA PHE A 17 13.61 -3.76 13.09
C PHE A 17 13.50 -2.54 14.00
N ALA A 18 13.70 -1.35 13.43
CA ALA A 18 13.44 -0.09 14.12
C ALA A 18 12.11 0.47 13.65
N SER A 19 11.11 0.51 14.53
CA SER A 19 9.85 1.18 14.26
C SER A 19 10.08 2.68 14.05
N LEU A 20 9.44 3.27 13.03
CA LEU A 20 9.50 4.72 12.81
C LEU A 20 8.93 5.50 14.00
N VAL A 21 7.76 5.07 14.48
CA VAL A 21 7.11 5.51 15.72
C VAL A 21 6.42 4.30 16.32
N THR A 22 6.56 4.09 17.64
CA THR A 22 6.00 2.92 18.33
C THR A 22 4.47 2.86 18.20
N ASP A 23 3.98 1.76 17.66
CA ASP A 23 2.56 1.40 17.52
C ASP A 23 1.68 2.41 16.77
N THR A 24 2.27 3.26 15.94
CA THR A 24 1.55 4.22 15.12
C THR A 24 1.17 3.61 13.77
N LYS A 25 -0.07 3.87 13.32
CA LYS A 25 -0.62 3.37 12.06
C LYS A 25 -1.19 4.53 11.23
N VAL A 26 -1.27 4.34 9.92
CA VAL A 26 -1.96 5.29 9.01
C VAL A 26 -3.06 4.52 8.30
N SER A 27 -4.29 5.02 8.40
CA SER A 27 -5.40 4.49 7.62
C SER A 27 -5.37 5.07 6.21
N LEU A 28 -5.46 4.16 5.23
CA LEU A 28 -5.62 4.49 3.83
C LEU A 28 -7.07 4.39 3.37
N GLN A 29 -7.99 3.98 4.24
CA GLN A 29 -9.43 3.93 3.97
C GLN A 29 -10.15 5.02 4.76
N ASP A 30 -11.17 5.62 4.15
CA ASP A 30 -12.06 6.54 4.86
C ASP A 30 -12.97 5.70 5.76
N THR A 31 -12.61 5.60 7.03
CA THR A 31 -13.47 5.04 8.06
C THR A 31 -14.26 6.17 8.68
N ASP A 32 -15.47 6.40 8.15
CA ASP A 32 -16.52 7.18 8.84
C ASP A 32 -17.40 6.28 9.73
N THR A 33 -17.11 4.98 9.78
CA THR A 33 -17.82 3.99 10.59
C THR A 33 -16.91 3.39 11.65
N THR A 34 -17.48 3.02 12.79
CA THR A 34 -16.84 2.35 13.93
C THR A 34 -16.30 0.95 13.61
N GLU A 35 -16.59 0.44 12.41
CA GLU A 35 -16.06 -0.80 11.87
C GLU A 35 -15.00 -0.48 10.81
N HIS A 36 -13.76 -0.92 11.05
CA HIS A 36 -12.70 -0.85 10.05
C HIS A 36 -13.09 -1.76 8.89
N ALA A 37 -13.39 -1.18 7.73
CA ALA A 37 -13.71 -1.96 6.54
C ALA A 37 -12.51 -2.85 6.16
N ARG A 38 -12.78 -4.15 5.93
CA ARG A 38 -11.75 -5.20 5.85
C ARG A 38 -11.67 -5.80 4.45
N PHE A 39 -10.47 -6.26 4.11
CA PHE A 39 -10.25 -7.10 2.95
C PHE A 39 -10.66 -8.54 3.30
N GLU A 40 -11.87 -8.94 2.89
CA GLU A 40 -12.43 -10.25 3.23
C GLU A 40 -12.16 -11.30 2.13
N PRO A 41 -11.77 -12.54 2.49
CA PRO A 41 -11.86 -13.68 1.57
C PRO A 41 -13.33 -13.92 1.15
N PRO A 42 -13.64 -14.27 -0.12
CA PRO A 42 -12.74 -14.74 -1.18
C PRO A 42 -12.18 -13.64 -2.10
N ALA A 43 -12.60 -12.38 -1.93
CA ALA A 43 -12.22 -11.30 -2.85
C ALA A 43 -10.71 -10.97 -2.80
N TYR A 44 -10.07 -11.25 -1.65
CA TYR A 44 -8.65 -11.01 -1.42
C TYR A 44 -7.99 -12.30 -0.90
N PRO A 45 -7.44 -13.16 -1.79
CA PRO A 45 -6.80 -14.40 -1.39
C PRO A 45 -5.46 -14.14 -0.67
N ALA A 46 -4.88 -15.17 -0.05
CA ALA A 46 -3.65 -15.04 0.73
C ALA A 46 -2.45 -14.54 -0.09
N GLU A 47 -2.45 -14.80 -1.39
CA GLU A 47 -1.43 -14.38 -2.34
C GLU A 47 -1.59 -12.91 -2.78
N ALA A 48 -2.64 -12.22 -2.32
CA ALA A 48 -2.90 -10.83 -2.67
C ALA A 48 -1.72 -9.93 -2.29
N SER A 49 -1.32 -9.06 -3.22
CA SER A 49 -0.23 -8.10 -3.00
C SER A 49 -0.76 -6.69 -3.20
N LEU A 50 -1.13 -6.05 -2.11
CA LEU A 50 -1.96 -4.83 -2.12
C LEU A 50 -1.17 -3.54 -1.95
N ILE A 51 0.16 -3.59 -1.99
CA ILE A 51 1.02 -2.42 -1.82
C ILE A 51 2.21 -2.50 -2.77
N ALA A 52 2.58 -1.36 -3.34
CA ALA A 52 3.82 -1.19 -4.09
C ALA A 52 4.41 0.19 -3.81
N ALA A 53 5.74 0.31 -3.83
CA ALA A 53 6.43 1.56 -3.59
C ALA A 53 7.50 1.78 -4.67
N SER A 54 7.58 3.00 -5.19
CA SER A 54 8.68 3.42 -6.06
C SER A 54 9.74 4.12 -5.22
N SER A 55 10.90 3.49 -5.10
CA SER A 55 12.08 4.15 -4.54
C SER A 55 12.66 5.18 -5.52
N ARG A 56 12.42 5.03 -6.82
CA ARG A 56 12.91 5.95 -7.86
C ARG A 56 12.21 7.30 -7.83
N PHE A 57 10.88 7.29 -7.71
CA PHE A 57 10.06 8.50 -7.75
C PHE A 57 9.48 8.89 -6.38
N GLY A 58 9.70 8.08 -5.35
CA GLY A 58 9.33 8.41 -3.97
C GLY A 58 7.83 8.45 -3.73
N TYR A 59 7.10 7.45 -4.24
CA TYR A 59 5.67 7.30 -4.02
C TYR A 59 5.29 5.88 -3.57
N VAL A 60 4.12 5.76 -2.96
CA VAL A 60 3.50 4.51 -2.53
C VAL A 60 2.11 4.42 -3.12
N VAL A 61 1.75 3.20 -3.54
CA VAL A 61 0.41 2.84 -4.00
C VAL A 61 -0.09 1.70 -3.14
N ALA A 62 -1.32 1.81 -2.64
CA ALA A 62 -1.94 0.75 -1.86
C ALA A 62 -3.40 0.54 -2.27
N ALA A 63 -3.85 -0.70 -2.29
CA ALA A 63 -5.23 -1.01 -2.58
C ALA A 63 -6.16 -0.47 -1.49
N THR A 64 -7.37 -0.14 -1.89
CA THR A 64 -8.50 0.18 -1.03
C THR A 64 -9.69 -0.69 -1.48
N LEU A 65 -10.78 -0.71 -0.71
CA LEU A 65 -11.96 -1.47 -1.11
C LEU A 65 -12.60 -0.98 -2.41
N ASN A 66 -12.39 0.30 -2.75
CA ASN A 66 -13.02 0.95 -3.90
C ASN A 66 -12.03 1.30 -5.03
N GLY A 67 -10.80 0.80 -4.96
CA GLY A 67 -9.74 1.13 -5.92
C GLY A 67 -8.37 1.17 -5.28
N PHE A 68 -7.63 2.25 -5.45
CA PHE A 68 -6.31 2.41 -4.81
C PHE A 68 -6.03 3.84 -4.36
N ALA A 69 -5.09 3.96 -3.42
CA ALA A 69 -4.56 5.21 -2.91
C ALA A 69 -3.13 5.40 -3.43
N TYR A 70 -2.83 6.61 -3.89
CA TYR A 70 -1.49 7.07 -4.27
C TYR A 70 -1.05 8.19 -3.33
N THR A 71 0.17 8.13 -2.83
CA THR A 71 0.77 9.17 -1.98
C THR A 71 2.27 9.27 -2.23
N SER A 72 2.86 10.43 -1.97
CA SER A 72 4.32 10.50 -1.84
C SER A 72 4.79 9.75 -0.59
N THR A 73 5.93 9.07 -0.68
CA THR A 73 6.58 8.41 0.47
C THR A 73 6.97 9.45 1.52
N LYS A 74 7.32 10.67 1.09
CA LYS A 74 7.61 11.80 1.99
C LYS A 74 6.38 12.15 2.84
N ALA A 75 5.22 12.35 2.21
CA ALA A 75 3.98 12.67 2.93
C ALA A 75 3.61 11.56 3.91
N LEU A 76 3.64 10.30 3.47
CA LEU A 76 3.37 9.15 4.34
C LEU A 76 4.29 9.12 5.56
N ARG A 77 5.61 9.32 5.35
CA ARG A 77 6.59 9.35 6.42
C ARG A 77 6.35 10.52 7.38
N THR A 78 6.11 11.72 6.87
CA THR A 78 5.81 12.90 7.67
C THR A 78 4.56 12.67 8.53
N THR A 79 3.48 12.15 7.93
CA THR A 79 2.27 11.79 8.68
C THR A 79 2.56 10.79 9.81
N ILE A 80 3.37 9.75 9.57
CA ILE A 80 3.73 8.79 10.63
C ILE A 80 4.50 9.45 11.75
N LEU A 81 5.45 10.34 11.43
CA LEU A 81 6.31 11.00 12.42
C LEU A 81 5.56 12.05 13.25
N ASP A 82 4.56 12.70 12.66
CA ASP A 82 3.77 13.74 13.31
C ASP A 82 2.64 13.15 14.19
N LEU A 83 2.33 11.87 14.03
CA LEU A 83 1.30 11.21 14.81
C LEU A 83 1.78 10.90 16.24
N PRO A 84 0.92 11.07 17.25
CA PRO A 84 1.21 10.60 18.60
C PRO A 84 1.45 9.07 18.60
N LYS A 85 2.30 8.60 19.53
CA LYS A 85 2.55 7.15 19.71
C LYS A 85 1.24 6.40 19.92
N THR A 86 1.15 5.15 19.49
CA THR A 86 -0.02 4.27 19.65
C THR A 86 -1.31 4.77 18.99
N THR A 87 -1.24 5.72 18.05
CA THR A 87 -2.44 6.27 17.37
C THR A 87 -2.55 5.81 15.93
N THR A 88 -3.77 5.89 15.40
CA THR A 88 -4.05 5.72 13.96
C THR A 88 -4.40 7.07 13.36
N GLY A 89 -3.61 7.54 12.41
CA GLY A 89 -3.86 8.78 11.68
C GLY A 89 -4.54 8.57 10.34
N LYS A 90 -5.07 9.66 9.77
CA LYS A 90 -5.52 9.72 8.38
C LYS A 90 -4.44 10.38 7.51
N LEU A 91 -4.27 9.88 6.30
CA LEU A 91 -3.36 10.48 5.33
C LEU A 91 -4.09 11.62 4.59
N THR A 92 -3.60 12.86 4.71
CA THR A 92 -4.24 14.04 4.10
C THR A 92 -3.82 14.25 2.65
N GLN A 93 -2.54 14.01 2.34
CA GLN A 93 -1.99 14.14 0.98
C GLN A 93 -2.08 12.81 0.24
N VAL A 94 -3.29 12.39 -0.09
CA VAL A 94 -3.57 11.13 -0.77
C VAL A 94 -4.48 11.35 -1.98
N VAL A 95 -4.13 10.74 -3.10
CA VAL A 95 -4.98 10.67 -4.29
C VAL A 95 -5.69 9.33 -4.26
N ARG A 96 -7.02 9.36 -4.28
CA ARG A 96 -7.84 8.15 -4.35
C ARG A 96 -8.29 7.95 -5.79
N VAL A 97 -7.92 6.82 -6.38
CA VAL A 97 -8.30 6.46 -7.74
C VAL A 97 -9.34 5.33 -7.66
N PRO A 98 -10.61 5.59 -8.03
CA PRO A 98 -11.65 4.57 -8.01
C PRO A 98 -11.42 3.54 -9.12
N VAL A 99 -11.75 2.28 -8.82
CA VAL A 99 -11.69 1.15 -9.77
C VAL A 99 -13.03 0.43 -9.74
N SER A 100 -13.76 0.44 -10.86
CA SER A 100 -15.11 -0.13 -10.96
C SER A 100 -15.12 -1.57 -11.48
N GLN A 101 -13.98 -2.07 -11.97
CA GLN A 101 -13.85 -3.39 -12.59
C GLN A 101 -13.82 -4.55 -11.58
N GLY A 102 -13.76 -4.25 -10.28
CA GLY A 102 -13.77 -5.25 -9.21
C GLY A 102 -12.66 -5.01 -8.18
N PRO A 103 -12.52 -5.94 -7.21
CA PRO A 103 -11.53 -5.82 -6.16
C PRO A 103 -10.11 -5.92 -6.74
N VAL A 104 -9.22 -5.03 -6.28
CA VAL A 104 -7.79 -5.06 -6.63
C VAL A 104 -7.11 -6.18 -5.84
N THR A 105 -6.55 -7.18 -6.52
CA THR A 105 -5.89 -8.33 -5.90
C THR A 105 -4.37 -8.27 -5.97
N GLN A 106 -3.82 -7.54 -6.95
CA GLN A 106 -2.39 -7.32 -7.08
C GLN A 106 -2.10 -5.88 -7.50
N ILE A 107 -1.07 -5.29 -6.90
CA ILE A 107 -0.45 -4.03 -7.30
C ILE A 107 1.02 -4.29 -7.59
N ARG A 108 1.45 -3.89 -8.77
CA ARG A 108 2.86 -3.93 -9.19
C ARG A 108 3.23 -2.63 -9.86
N LEU A 109 4.52 -2.33 -9.86
CA LEU A 109 5.08 -1.26 -10.67
C LEU A 109 5.80 -1.88 -11.88
N SER A 110 5.77 -1.18 -13.00
CA SER A 110 6.66 -1.48 -14.13
C SER A 110 8.13 -1.39 -13.70
N ALA A 111 9.05 -2.02 -14.41
CA ALA A 111 10.49 -1.95 -14.12
C ALA A 111 11.07 -0.52 -14.08
N GLN A 112 10.42 0.43 -14.76
CA GLN A 112 10.80 1.84 -14.75
C GLN A 112 10.08 2.67 -13.69
N ASP A 113 9.22 2.06 -12.88
CA ASP A 113 8.31 2.71 -11.93
C ASP A 113 7.42 3.79 -12.55
N SER A 114 7.21 3.78 -13.87
CA SER A 114 6.40 4.79 -14.56
C SER A 114 4.93 4.40 -14.68
N HIS A 115 4.64 3.11 -14.57
CA HIS A 115 3.30 2.55 -14.63
C HIS A 115 2.96 1.77 -13.37
N ILE A 116 1.70 1.88 -12.96
CA ILE A 116 1.06 1.11 -11.90
C ILE A 116 0.19 0.06 -12.59
N LEU A 117 0.43 -1.20 -12.25
CA LEU A 117 -0.24 -2.37 -12.80
C LEU A 117 -1.17 -2.93 -11.72
N LEU A 118 -2.46 -3.02 -12.01
CA LEU A 118 -3.46 -3.56 -11.09
C LEU A 118 -4.09 -4.82 -11.70
N ALA A 119 -3.95 -5.95 -11.02
CA ALA A 119 -4.83 -7.09 -11.31
C ALA A 119 -6.13 -6.91 -10.53
N VAL A 120 -7.24 -7.00 -11.24
CA VAL A 120 -8.59 -6.94 -10.66
C VAL A 120 -9.34 -8.24 -10.96
N GLY A 121 -10.48 -8.43 -10.29
CA GLY A 121 -11.36 -9.58 -10.54
C GLY A 121 -11.67 -9.78 -12.03
N GLY A 122 -11.88 -11.04 -12.45
CA GLY A 122 -12.24 -11.35 -13.84
C GLY A 122 -11.08 -11.34 -14.84
N ASN A 123 -9.84 -11.60 -14.39
CA ASN A 123 -8.63 -11.69 -15.22
C ASN A 123 -8.29 -10.40 -15.98
N GLN A 124 -8.64 -9.25 -15.42
CA GLN A 124 -8.33 -7.95 -16.02
C GLN A 124 -7.08 -7.34 -15.41
N LEU A 125 -6.26 -6.74 -16.28
CA LEU A 125 -5.08 -5.96 -15.91
C LEU A 125 -5.32 -4.50 -16.30
N LEU A 126 -5.33 -3.62 -15.30
CA LEU A 126 -5.42 -2.19 -15.51
C LEU A 126 -4.02 -1.57 -15.40
N ILE A 127 -3.73 -0.61 -16.29
CA ILE A 127 -2.43 0.04 -16.37
C ILE A 127 -2.65 1.55 -16.27
N TYR A 128 -2.05 2.16 -15.25
CA TYR A 128 -2.09 3.60 -15.03
C TYR A 128 -0.69 4.18 -15.16
N LYS A 129 -0.55 5.33 -15.80
CA LYS A 129 0.71 6.09 -15.74
C LYS A 129 0.75 6.83 -14.41
N ALA A 130 1.84 6.68 -13.66
CA ALA A 130 2.02 7.36 -12.38
C ALA A 130 1.96 8.89 -12.55
N LYS A 131 2.49 9.42 -13.65
CA LYS A 131 2.47 10.85 -13.98
C LYS A 131 1.04 11.41 -14.09
N ASP A 132 0.14 10.68 -14.75
CA ASP A 132 -1.22 11.15 -14.98
C ASP A 132 -1.99 11.31 -13.67
N ILE A 133 -1.70 10.47 -12.67
CA ILE A 133 -2.28 10.54 -11.33
C ILE A 133 -1.76 11.76 -10.56
N VAL A 134 -0.47 12.08 -10.69
CA VAL A 134 0.12 13.27 -10.07
C VAL A 134 -0.42 14.54 -10.72
N ASP A 135 -0.50 14.59 -12.04
CA ASP A 135 -0.94 15.76 -12.79
C ASP A 135 -2.42 16.11 -12.48
N GLN A 136 -3.27 15.12 -12.17
CA GLN A 136 -4.64 15.33 -11.66
C GLN A 136 -4.68 16.11 -10.34
N VAL A 137 -3.67 15.98 -9.48
CA VAL A 137 -3.59 16.75 -8.23
C VAL A 137 -3.23 18.20 -8.51
N CYS A 138 -2.34 18.45 -9.47
CA CYS A 138 -1.86 19.79 -9.80
C CYS A 138 -2.89 20.67 -10.52
N HIS A 139 -3.92 20.09 -11.16
CA HIS A 139 -4.96 20.86 -11.86
C HIS A 139 -6.18 21.20 -10.99
N VAL A 140 -6.24 20.71 -9.76
CA VAL A 140 -7.33 20.99 -8.79
C VAL A 140 -6.84 21.96 -7.68
N SER A 141 -5.67 22.58 -7.86
CA SER A 141 -5.08 23.56 -6.93
C SER A 141 -5.19 24.99 -7.47
#